data_AF-A0A3M8B823-F1
#
_entry.id   AF-A0A3M8B823-F1
#
_cell.length_a   1.000
_cell.length_b   1.000
_cell.length_c   1.000
_cell.angle_alpha   90.00
_cell.angle_beta   90.00
_cell.angle_gamma   90.00
#
_symmetry.space_group_name_H-M   'P 1'
#
loop_
_entity.id
_entity.type
_entity.pdbx_description
1 polymer ?
#
loop_
_entity_poly.entity_id
_entity_poly.type
_entity_poly.pdbx_seq_one_letter_code
_entity_poly.pdbx_strand_id
1 'polypeptide(L)' 'MAKTNTDTWKKHVPYEIESRFIEVGNENFTLSEAIEEAKYIIDMIQSGGSSYNDDEDEGKATLKKCKTFLKKYKA' A
#
# COMPACT_ATOMS: atom_id res chain seq x y z
N MET A 1 -4.57 10.73 -30.35
CA MET A 1 -3.81 10.75 -29.08
C MET A 1 -4.61 9.91 -28.08
N ALA A 2 -4.18 8.68 -27.82
CA ALA A 2 -4.85 7.82 -26.86
C ALA A 2 -4.67 8.42 -25.47
N LYS A 3 -5.76 8.79 -24.80
CA LYS A 3 -5.73 9.07 -23.37
C LYS A 3 -5.27 7.78 -22.69
N THR A 4 -4.01 7.73 -22.29
CA THR A 4 -3.47 6.64 -21.52
C THR A 4 -4.34 6.51 -20.27
N ASN A 5 -5.10 5.42 -20.21
CA ASN A 5 -5.92 5.02 -19.08
C ASN A 5 -5.01 4.50 -17.94
N THR A 6 -3.85 5.13 -17.77
CA THR A 6 -2.72 4.61 -17.01
C THR A 6 -2.89 5.02 -15.56
N ASP A 7 -3.14 4.00 -14.74
CA ASP A 7 -3.01 4.02 -13.29
C ASP A 7 -4.10 4.73 -12.50
N THR A 8 -5.37 4.58 -12.90
CA THR A 8 -6.50 4.94 -12.01
C THR A 8 -6.42 4.23 -10.64
N TRP A 9 -5.75 3.08 -10.57
CA TRP A 9 -5.48 2.35 -9.34
C TRP A 9 -4.49 3.05 -8.39
N LYS A 10 -3.54 3.87 -8.88
CA LYS A 10 -2.56 4.59 -8.04
C LYS A 10 -3.23 5.51 -7.03
N LYS A 11 -4.34 6.15 -7.43
CA LYS A 11 -5.18 7.00 -6.53
C LYS A 11 -5.80 6.25 -5.35
N HIS A 12 -5.75 4.91 -5.38
CA HIS A 12 -6.30 4.05 -4.33
C HIS A 12 -5.21 3.37 -3.50
N VAL A 13 -3.93 3.59 -3.83
CA VAL A 13 -2.80 3.06 -3.07
C VAL A 13 -2.71 3.82 -1.73
N PRO A 14 -2.68 3.11 -0.60
CA PRO A 14 -2.37 3.71 0.70
C PRO A 14 -1.06 4.50 0.65
N TYR A 15 -1.03 5.70 1.24
CA TYR A 15 0.16 6.55 1.28
C TYR A 15 1.37 5.83 1.87
N GLU A 16 1.15 4.97 2.88
CA GLU A 16 2.17 4.18 3.55
C GLU A 16 2.86 3.16 2.62
N ILE A 17 2.20 2.77 1.53
CA ILE A 17 2.77 1.95 0.46
C ILE A 17 3.49 2.83 -0.56
N GLU A 18 2.82 3.91 -1.00
CA GLU A 18 3.37 4.83 -2.00
C GLU A 18 4.67 5.48 -1.53
N SER A 19 4.74 5.91 -0.27
CA SER A 19 5.92 6.55 0.32
C SER A 19 7.15 5.64 0.24
N ARG A 20 6.99 4.33 0.47
CA ARG A 20 8.10 3.36 0.43
C ARG A 20 8.69 3.22 -0.97
N PHE A 21 7.85 3.32 -2.01
CA PHE A 21 8.34 3.34 -3.39
C PHE A 21 9.02 4.66 -3.74
N ILE A 22 8.48 5.79 -3.27
CA ILE A 22 9.08 7.12 -3.48
C ILE A 22 10.45 7.22 -2.77
N GLU A 23 10.56 6.72 -1.54
CA GLU A 23 11.80 6.73 -0.75
C GLU A 23 12.97 6.00 -1.44
N VAL A 24 12.67 4.94 -2.19
CA VAL A 24 13.66 4.18 -2.97
C VAL A 24 13.80 4.65 -4.42
N GLY A 25 13.13 5.76 -4.79
CA GLY A 25 13.16 6.34 -6.14
C GLY A 25 12.39 5.54 -7.20
N ASN A 26 11.50 4.63 -6.80
CA ASN A 26 10.67 3.84 -7.71
C ASN A 26 9.31 4.52 -7.96
N GLU A 27 9.28 5.60 -8.75
CA GLU A 27 8.05 6.34 -9.07
C GLU A 27 7.12 5.61 -10.07
N ASN A 28 7.63 4.56 -10.72
CA ASN A 28 6.92 3.79 -11.77
C ASN A 28 6.54 2.37 -11.31
N PHE A 29 6.31 2.18 -10.01
CA PHE A 29 5.86 0.90 -9.47
C PHE A 29 4.54 0.44 -10.11
N THR A 30 4.45 -0.88 -10.27
CA THR A 30 3.31 -1.59 -10.86
C THR A 30 2.26 -1.93 -9.81
N LEU A 31 1.05 -2.27 -10.28
CA LEU A 31 -0.01 -2.74 -9.39
C LEU A 31 0.40 -4.01 -8.62
N SER A 32 1.17 -4.90 -9.25
CA SER A 32 1.65 -6.11 -8.60
C SER A 32 2.61 -5.80 -7.46
N GLU A 33 3.55 -4.86 -7.65
CA GLU A 33 4.46 -4.41 -6.59
C GLU A 33 3.69 -3.77 -5.44
N ALA A 34 2.71 -2.91 -5.73
CA ALA A 34 1.86 -2.32 -4.70
C ALA A 34 1.04 -3.35 -3.91
N ILE A 35 0.59 -4.43 -4.57
CA ILE A 35 -0.12 -5.54 -3.91
C ILE A 35 0.82 -6.32 -2.99
N GLU A 36 2.05 -6.60 -3.41
CA GLU A 36 3.03 -7.28 -2.55
C GLU A 36 3.42 -6.41 -1.35
N GLU A 37 3.64 -5.12 -1.57
CA GLU A 37 3.96 -4.19 -0.48
C GLU A 37 2.80 -4.05 0.52
N ALA A 38 1.55 -4.03 0.03
CA ALA A 38 0.37 -4.06 0.90
C ALA A 38 0.31 -5.31 1.78
N LYS A 39 0.69 -6.48 1.25
CA LYS A 39 0.76 -7.73 2.03
C LYS A 39 1.88 -7.65 3.07
N TYR A 40 3.04 -7.13 2.67
CA TYR A 40 4.18 -6.95 3.56
C TYR A 40 3.84 -6.05 4.74
N ILE A 41 3.22 -4.89 4.50
CA ILE A 41 2.82 -3.97 5.59
C ILE A 41 1.80 -4.62 6.53
N ILE A 42 0.82 -5.36 5.99
CA ILE A 42 -0.15 -6.08 6.82
C ILE A 42 0.56 -7.09 7.73
N ASP A 43 1.46 -7.90 7.18
CA ASP A 43 2.22 -8.90 7.93
C ASP A 43 3.12 -8.26 8.99
N MET A 44 3.81 -7.18 8.64
CA MET A 44 4.66 -6.41 9.56
C MET A 44 3.87 -5.82 10.74
N ILE A 45 2.69 -5.26 10.51
CA ILE A 45 1.84 -4.74 11.60
C ILE A 45 1.33 -5.90 12.47
N GLN A 46 0.84 -6.98 11.85
CA GLN A 46 0.28 -8.12 12.58
C GLN A 46 1.31 -8.92 13.38
N SER A 47 2.57 -8.95 12.93
CA SER A 47 3.67 -9.64 13.61
C SER A 47 4.26 -8.84 14.78
N GLY A 48 3.78 -7.62 15.02
CA GLY A 48 4.30 -6.77 16.10
C GLY A 48 5.56 -5.97 15.73
N GLY A 49 6.05 -6.07 14.49
CA GLY A 49 7.35 -5.57 14.07
C GLY A 49 7.41 -4.08 13.68
N SER A 50 6.37 -3.30 13.92
CA SER A 50 6.28 -1.91 13.47
C SER A 50 5.99 -0.92 14.59
N SER A 51 6.49 0.31 14.43
CA SER A 51 6.15 1.49 15.23
C SER A 51 4.64 1.80 15.23
N TYR A 52 3.88 1.25 14.28
CA TYR A 52 2.40 1.27 14.31
C TYR A 52 1.78 0.57 15.53
N ASN A 53 2.56 -0.20 16.31
CA ASN A 53 2.09 -0.74 17.59
C ASN A 53 2.27 0.22 18.76
N ASP A 54 3.08 1.28 18.59
CA ASP A 54 3.20 2.35 19.57
C ASP A 54 1.97 3.28 19.51
N ASP A 55 1.34 3.39 18.34
CA ASP A 55 0.04 4.04 18.12
C ASP A 55 -0.97 3.05 17.48
N GLU A 56 -1.67 2.31 18.34
CA GLU A 56 -2.60 1.22 17.96
C GLU A 56 -3.68 1.68 16.96
N ASP A 57 -4.08 2.96 17.00
CA ASP A 57 -5.10 3.52 16.11
C ASP A 57 -4.53 3.78 14.70
N GLU A 58 -3.30 4.25 14.60
CA GLU A 58 -2.60 4.42 13.33
C GLU A 58 -2.37 3.05 12.65
N GLY A 59 -1.93 2.05 13.40
CA GLY A 59 -1.74 0.69 12.89
C GLY A 59 -3.04 0.05 12.37
N LYS A 60 -4.15 0.22 13.11
CA LYS A 60 -5.48 -0.24 12.66
C LYS A 60 -5.94 0.48 11.39
N ALA A 61 -5.71 1.79 11.29
CA ALA A 61 -6.07 2.56 10.10
C ALA A 61 -5.28 2.09 8.87
N THR A 62 -3.97 1.91 8.99
CA THR A 62 -3.09 1.42 7.92
C THR A 62 -3.47 0.00 7.48
N LEU A 63 -3.72 -0.91 8.44
CA LEU A 63 -4.25 -2.24 8.15
C LEU A 63 -5.55 -2.20 7.35
N LYS A 64 -6.49 -1.33 7.74
CA LYS A 64 -7.78 -1.20 7.06
C LYS A 64 -7.61 -0.69 5.63
N LYS A 65 -6.75 0.30 5.40
CA LYS A 65 -6.44 0.82 4.05
C LYS A 65 -5.84 -0.28 3.17
N CYS A 66 -4.81 -0.99 3.66
CA CYS A 66 -4.15 -2.06 2.91
C CYS A 66 -5.11 -3.21 2.57
N LYS A 67 -5.93 -3.67 3.53
CA LYS A 67 -6.94 -4.70 3.29
C LYS A 67 -7.99 -4.27 2.27
N THR A 68 -8.41 -3.00 2.30
CA THR A 68 -9.36 -2.44 1.34
C THR A 68 -8.77 -2.39 -0.06
N PHE A 69 -7.52 -1.95 -0.18
CA PHE A 69 -6.78 -1.94 -1.44
C PHE A 69 -6.67 -3.37 -2.02
N LEU A 70 -6.20 -4.34 -1.21
CA LEU A 70 -6.11 -5.73 -1.63
C LEU A 70 -7.46 -6.30 -2.04
N LYS A 71 -8.55 -6.04 -1.30
CA LYS A 71 -9.89 -6.51 -1.67
C LYS A 71 -10.34 -5.99 -3.05
N LYS A 72 -9.89 -4.79 -3.43
CA LYS A 72 -10.27 -4.16 -4.70
C LYS A 72 -9.41 -4.62 -5.88
N TYR A 73 -8.15 -5.00 -5.65
CA TYR A 73 -7.17 -5.22 -6.73
C TYR A 73 -6.44 -6.56 -6.72
N LYS A 74 -6.52 -7.37 -5.65
CA LYS A 74 -5.91 -8.70 -5.54
C LYS A 74 -6.81 -9.80 -6.16
N ALA A 75 -7.37 -9.54 -7.35
CA ALA A 75 -8.23 -10.49 -8.05
C ALA A 75 -7.54 -11.84 -8.27
#